data_AF-A0A4Q1UYM4-F1
#
_entry.id   AF-A0A4Q1UYM4-F1
#
_cell.length_a   1.000
_cell.length_b   1.000
_cell.length_c   1.000
_cell.angle_alpha   90.00
_cell.angle_beta   90.00
_cell.angle_gamma   90.00
#
_symmetry.space_group_name_H-M   'P 1'
#
loop_
_entity.id
_entity.type
_entity.pdbx_description
1 polymer ?
#
loop_
_entity_poly.entity_id
_entity_poly.type
_entity_poly.pdbx_seq_one_letter_code
_entity_poly.pdbx_strand_id
1 'polypeptide(L)'
;MPSTPEVGFAGRAILNSDDCLIAEARIAKLAIAPDGSDEEAERVGLIDAVNAYRLKQDTPATAAMTNPISSLEQYEEATQRVEELANYAEGTPQADELGRLVADIRAWEEAKQDNASRRQ
;
A
#
# COMPACT_ATOMS: atom_id res chain seq x y z
N MET A 1 -14.93 -3.78 31.70
CA MET A 1 -13.54 -4.18 31.40
C MET A 1 -13.54 -4.66 29.96
N PRO A 2 -12.98 -3.90 29.00
CA PRO A 2 -12.93 -4.37 27.62
C PRO A 2 -11.83 -5.43 27.50
N SER A 3 -12.24 -6.65 27.18
CA SER A 3 -11.37 -7.76 26.81
C SER A 3 -10.54 -7.35 25.60
N THR A 4 -9.25 -7.09 25.80
CA THR A 4 -8.28 -7.06 24.71
C THR A 4 -8.24 -8.46 24.11
N PRO A 5 -8.63 -8.67 22.84
CA PRO A 5 -8.34 -9.94 22.20
C PRO A 5 -6.81 -10.07 22.19
N GLU A 6 -6.30 -11.04 22.93
CA GLU A 6 -4.96 -11.57 22.73
C GLU A 6 -4.92 -12.13 21.32
N VAL A 7 -4.68 -11.26 20.34
CA VAL A 7 -4.31 -11.68 19.00
C VAL A 7 -2.89 -12.19 19.15
N GLY A 8 -2.78 -13.47 19.51
CA GLY A 8 -1.58 -14.24 19.28
C GLY A 8 -1.33 -14.19 17.78
N PHE A 9 -0.42 -13.32 17.35
CA PHE A 9 0.08 -13.26 15.98
C PHE A 9 1.07 -14.40 15.75
N ALA A 10 0.69 -15.62 16.16
CA ALA A 10 1.42 -16.84 15.92
C ALA A 10 1.29 -17.19 14.43
N GLY A 11 2.17 -16.62 13.60
CA GLY A 11 2.31 -16.98 12.17
C GLY A 11 1.11 -16.65 11.28
N ARG A 12 0.24 -15.72 11.68
CA ARG A 12 -0.94 -15.35 10.89
C ARG A 12 -0.55 -14.36 9.79
N ALA A 13 -0.84 -14.72 8.53
CA ALA A 13 -0.64 -13.83 7.40
C ALA A 13 -1.51 -12.57 7.52
N ILE A 14 -0.92 -11.41 7.23
CA ILE A 14 -1.65 -10.14 7.13
C ILE A 14 -2.37 -10.12 5.80
N LEU A 15 -3.70 -9.95 5.84
CA LEU A 15 -4.57 -10.04 4.67
C LEU A 15 -5.31 -8.73 4.37
N ASN A 16 -5.32 -7.77 5.31
CA ASN A 16 -5.97 -6.47 5.16
C ASN A 16 -5.20 -5.38 5.92
N SER A 17 -5.59 -4.12 5.69
CA SER A 17 -4.90 -2.96 6.25
C SER A 17 -5.09 -2.80 7.77
N ASP A 18 -6.19 -3.31 8.33
CA ASP A 18 -6.44 -3.28 9.79
C ASP A 18 -5.49 -4.25 10.52
N ASP A 19 -5.34 -5.47 10.00
CA ASP A 19 -4.34 -6.44 10.47
C ASP A 19 -2.91 -5.89 10.37
N CYS A 20 -2.61 -5.10 9.35
CA CYS A 20 -1.31 -4.43 9.20
C CYS A 20 -1.08 -3.40 10.31
N LEU A 21 -2.05 -2.53 10.59
CA LEU A 21 -1.95 -1.53 11.66
C LEU A 21 -1.83 -2.17 13.04
N ILE A 22 -2.56 -3.26 13.29
CA ILE A 22 -2.48 -4.00 14.55
C ILE A 22 -1.09 -4.66 14.68
N ALA A 23 -0.56 -5.25 13.60
CA ALA A 23 0.79 -5.81 13.58
C ALA A 23 1.87 -4.75 13.85
N GLU A 24 1.79 -3.57 13.22
CA GLU A 24 2.71 -2.45 13.45
C GLU A 24 2.68 -1.96 14.90
N ALA A 25 1.48 -1.82 15.48
CA ALA A 25 1.32 -1.45 16.89
C ALA A 25 1.91 -2.52 17.83
N ARG A 26 1.83 -3.80 17.46
CA ARG A 26 2.43 -4.91 18.22
C ARG A 26 3.96 -4.90 18.11
N ILE A 27 4.51 -4.69 16.91
CA ILE A 27 5.96 -4.52 16.70
C ILE A 27 6.51 -3.39 17.58
N ALA A 28 5.80 -2.25 17.67
CA ALA A 28 6.21 -1.13 18.50
C ALA A 28 6.20 -1.46 20.00
N LYS A 29 5.26 -2.29 20.47
CA LYS A 29 5.23 -2.77 21.86
C LYS A 29 6.38 -3.73 22.15
N LEU A 30 6.65 -4.66 21.23
CA LEU A 30 7.74 -5.63 21.35
C LEU A 30 9.12 -4.98 21.20
N ALA A 31 9.19 -3.78 20.60
CA ALA A 31 10.43 -3.02 20.51
C ALA A 31 10.97 -2.54 21.87
N ILE A 32 10.14 -2.56 22.92
CA ILE A 32 10.50 -2.19 24.29
C ILE A 32 10.96 -3.43 25.09
N ALA A 33 10.75 -4.64 24.55
CA ALA A 33 11.15 -5.88 25.19
C ALA A 33 12.69 -6.06 25.15
N PRO A 34 13.29 -6.73 26.16
CA PRO A 34 14.72 -6.97 26.19
C PRO A 34 15.17 -7.99 25.12
N ASP A 35 16.29 -7.66 24.47
CA ASP A 35 16.98 -8.44 23.43
C ASP A 35 17.14 -9.93 23.84
N GLY A 36 16.82 -10.85 22.93
CA GLY A 36 16.92 -12.30 23.16
C GLY A 36 15.73 -12.98 23.87
N SER A 37 14.59 -12.29 24.01
CA SER A 37 13.34 -12.88 24.51
C SER A 37 12.52 -13.52 23.38
N ASP A 38 11.60 -14.44 23.70
CA ASP A 38 10.63 -15.02 22.74
C ASP A 38 9.82 -13.93 22.00
N GLU A 39 9.66 -12.77 22.63
CA GLU A 39 9.06 -11.54 22.09
C GLU A 39 9.82 -10.96 20.88
N GLU A 40 11.14 -11.19 20.78
CA GLU A 40 11.94 -10.77 19.63
C GLU A 40 11.63 -11.64 18.40
N ALA A 41 11.44 -12.95 18.59
CA ALA A 41 11.03 -13.84 17.52
C ALA A 41 9.63 -13.49 16.99
N GLU A 42 8.69 -13.14 17.88
CA GLU A 42 7.37 -12.61 17.51
C GLU A 42 7.51 -11.31 16.70
N ARG A 43 8.37 -10.38 17.14
CA ARG A 43 8.61 -9.11 16.46
C ARG A 43 9.16 -9.32 15.05
N VAL A 44 10.16 -10.20 14.89
CA VAL A 44 10.75 -10.51 13.59
C VAL A 44 9.72 -11.15 12.65
N GLY A 45 8.92 -12.09 13.15
CA GLY A 45 7.84 -12.71 12.37
C GLY A 45 6.77 -11.71 11.92
N LEU A 46 6.42 -10.74 12.78
CA LEU A 46 5.49 -9.66 12.44
C LEU A 46 6.07 -8.70 11.39
N ILE A 47 7.36 -8.35 11.50
CA ILE A 47 8.03 -7.50 10.50
C ILE A 47 8.04 -8.19 9.14
N ASP A 48 8.33 -9.49 9.08
CA ASP A 48 8.30 -10.26 7.84
C ASP A 48 6.89 -10.31 7.24
N ALA A 49 5.86 -10.56 8.05
CA ALA A 49 4.47 -10.54 7.61
C ALA A 49 4.01 -9.17 7.09
N VAL A 50 4.39 -8.08 7.76
CA VAL A 50 4.10 -6.69 7.32
C VAL A 50 4.82 -6.40 6.00
N ASN A 51 6.10 -6.77 5.89
CA ASN A 51 6.86 -6.59 4.66
C ASN A 51 6.30 -7.43 3.52
N ALA A 52 5.86 -8.66 3.76
CA ALA A 52 5.24 -9.51 2.75
C ALA A 52 3.88 -8.96 2.30
N TYR A 53 3.09 -8.41 3.22
CA TYR A 53 1.84 -7.71 2.88
C TYR A 53 2.11 -6.45 2.06
N ARG A 54 3.07 -5.62 2.51
CA ARG A 54 3.50 -4.43 1.76
C ARG A 54 4.03 -4.80 0.39
N LEU A 55 4.88 -5.80 0.26
CA LEU A 55 5.42 -6.26 -1.02
C LEU A 55 4.32 -6.79 -1.98
N LYS A 56 3.24 -7.37 -1.44
CA LYS A 56 2.06 -7.73 -2.24
C LYS A 56 1.24 -6.51 -2.67
N GLN A 57 1.28 -5.41 -1.91
CA GLN A 57 0.71 -4.12 -2.32
C GLN A 57 1.65 -3.31 -3.23
N ASP A 58 2.97 -3.57 -3.11
CA ASP A 58 4.08 -3.01 -3.88
C ASP A 58 4.48 -3.96 -5.01
N THR A 59 3.50 -4.64 -5.62
CA THR A 59 3.71 -5.26 -6.93
C THR A 59 4.35 -4.21 -7.85
N PRO A 60 5.24 -4.61 -8.80
CA PRO A 60 6.08 -3.68 -9.57
C PRO A 60 5.31 -2.58 -10.34
N ALA A 61 3.99 -2.69 -10.45
CA ALA A 61 3.11 -1.60 -10.87
C ALA A 61 3.23 -0.34 -9.98
N THR A 62 3.34 -0.49 -8.65
CA THR A 62 3.41 0.63 -7.69
C THR A 62 4.73 1.40 -7.79
N ALA A 63 5.86 0.69 -7.95
CA ALA A 63 7.17 1.33 -8.14
C ALA A 63 7.33 1.97 -9.55
N ALA A 64 6.59 1.48 -10.55
CA ALA A 64 6.60 2.04 -11.91
C ALA A 64 5.82 3.36 -12.03
N MET A 65 4.88 3.63 -11.12
CA MET A 65 4.01 4.81 -11.15
C MET A 65 4.64 6.11 -10.64
N THR A 66 5.91 6.08 -10.20
CA THR A 66 6.68 7.33 -10.04
C THR A 66 7.10 7.95 -11.38
N ASN A 67 6.91 7.23 -12.50
CA ASN A 67 7.11 7.77 -13.83
C ASN A 67 5.77 8.13 -14.48
N PRO A 68 5.70 9.24 -15.24
CA PRO A 68 4.50 9.62 -15.96
C PRO A 68 4.03 8.48 -16.87
N ILE A 69 2.71 8.24 -16.87
CA ILE A 69 2.07 7.24 -17.73
C ILE A 69 2.51 7.54 -19.18
N SER A 70 3.01 6.52 -19.87
CA SER A 70 3.57 6.65 -21.22
C SER A 70 2.94 5.67 -22.21
N SER A 71 2.32 4.61 -21.70
CA SER A 71 1.72 3.52 -22.46
C SER A 71 0.27 3.28 -22.05
N LEU A 72 -0.49 2.63 -22.94
CA LEU A 72 -1.91 2.32 -22.69
C LEU A 72 -2.09 1.27 -21.59
N GLU A 73 -1.18 0.29 -21.51
CA GLU A 73 -1.14 -0.69 -20.39
C GLU A 73 -0.97 0.02 -19.04
N GLN A 74 -0.06 0.99 -18.95
CA GLN A 74 0.13 1.79 -17.72
C GLN A 74 -1.10 2.63 -17.36
N TYR A 75 -1.85 3.10 -18.36
CA TYR A 75 -3.11 3.82 -18.14
C TYR A 75 -4.20 2.90 -17.60
N GLU A 76 -4.32 1.68 -18.14
CA GLU A 76 -5.27 0.68 -17.64
C GLU A 76 -4.94 0.25 -16.21
N GLU A 77 -3.66 0.00 -15.92
CA GLU A 77 -3.17 -0.29 -14.57
C GLU A 77 -3.43 0.88 -13.60
N ALA A 78 -3.17 2.12 -14.02
CA ALA A 78 -3.47 3.31 -13.21
C ALA A 78 -4.95 3.48 -12.94
N THR A 79 -5.81 3.24 -13.93
CA THR A 79 -7.26 3.34 -13.77
C THR A 79 -7.79 2.27 -12.82
N GLN A 80 -7.34 1.03 -12.98
CA GLN A 80 -7.71 -0.07 -12.07
C GLN A 80 -7.25 0.23 -10.64
N ARG A 81 -6.05 0.79 -10.49
CA ARG A 81 -5.51 1.16 -9.17
C ARG A 81 -6.29 2.29 -8.52
N VAL A 82 -6.73 3.28 -9.28
CA VAL A 82 -7.62 4.34 -8.81
C VAL A 82 -8.94 3.76 -8.30
N GLU A 83 -9.52 2.76 -8.97
CA GLU A 83 -10.74 2.10 -8.49
C GLU A 83 -10.52 1.32 -7.18
N GLU A 84 -9.38 0.65 -7.04
CA GLU A 84 -9.01 -0.02 -5.79
C GLU A 84 -8.83 0.98 -4.65
N LEU A 85 -8.16 2.10 -4.93
CA LEU A 85 -7.82 3.14 -3.96
C LEU A 85 -9.03 4.04 -3.61
N ALA A 86 -10.04 4.13 -4.48
CA ALA A 86 -11.25 4.92 -4.27
C ALA A 86 -12.09 4.47 -3.07
N ASN A 87 -11.91 3.23 -2.59
CA ASN A 87 -12.60 2.71 -1.42
C ASN A 87 -11.90 3.04 -0.09
N TYR A 88 -10.71 3.65 -0.12
CA TYR A 88 -9.99 4.01 1.09
C TYR A 88 -10.43 5.37 1.64
N ALA A 89 -10.40 5.51 2.97
CA ALA A 89 -10.81 6.73 3.65
C ALA A 89 -9.84 7.89 3.35
N GLU A 90 -10.39 9.11 3.24
CA GLU A 90 -9.59 10.33 3.13
C GLU A 90 -8.66 10.51 4.35
N GLY A 91 -7.45 11.01 4.11
CA GLY A 91 -6.42 11.14 5.15
C GLY A 91 -5.55 9.89 5.37
N THR A 92 -5.77 8.84 4.58
CA THR A 92 -4.87 7.68 4.51
C THR A 92 -3.78 7.92 3.44
N PRO A 93 -2.59 7.29 3.56
CA PRO A 93 -1.55 7.38 2.51
C PRO A 93 -2.05 6.89 1.14
N GLN A 94 -3.01 5.97 1.12
CA GLN A 94 -3.71 5.49 -0.06
C GLN A 94 -4.51 6.59 -0.77
N ALA A 95 -5.09 7.53 -0.02
CA ALA A 95 -5.78 8.69 -0.59
C ALA A 95 -4.82 9.71 -1.21
N ASP A 96 -3.59 9.84 -0.67
CA ASP A 96 -2.53 10.68 -1.28
C ASP A 96 -2.04 10.04 -2.60
N GLU A 97 -1.88 8.70 -2.61
CA GLU A 97 -1.55 7.91 -3.81
C GLU A 97 -2.64 8.04 -4.89
N LEU A 98 -3.91 7.95 -4.50
CA LEU A 98 -5.07 8.17 -5.39
C LEU A 98 -5.00 9.54 -6.08
N GLY A 99 -4.74 10.60 -5.31
CA GLY A 99 -4.64 11.96 -5.84
C GLY A 99 -3.52 12.12 -6.89
N ARG A 100 -2.39 11.45 -6.67
CA ARG A 100 -1.27 11.45 -7.63
C ARG A 100 -1.62 10.68 -8.90
N LEU A 101 -2.19 9.48 -8.77
CA LEU A 101 -2.58 8.66 -9.91
C LEU A 101 -3.60 9.35 -10.82
N VAL A 102 -4.60 10.02 -10.23
CA VAL A 102 -5.58 10.81 -10.99
C VAL A 102 -4.90 11.96 -11.74
N ALA A 103 -3.89 12.61 -11.14
CA ALA A 103 -3.14 13.67 -11.80
C ALA A 103 -2.30 13.15 -12.98
N ASP A 104 -1.65 11.99 -12.84
CA ASP A 104 -0.87 11.36 -13.91
C ASP A 104 -1.74 10.88 -15.08
N ILE A 105 -2.90 10.28 -14.79
CA ILE A 105 -3.89 9.87 -15.80
C ILE A 105 -4.33 11.09 -16.61
N ARG A 106 -4.71 12.17 -15.94
CA ARG A 106 -5.14 13.40 -16.59
C ARG A 106 -4.03 14.00 -17.47
N ALA A 107 -2.80 14.04 -16.98
CA ALA A 107 -1.66 14.54 -17.73
C ALA A 107 -1.41 13.73 -19.01
N TRP A 108 -1.57 12.40 -18.96
CA TRP A 108 -1.45 11.54 -20.12
C TRP A 108 -2.57 11.76 -21.14
N GLU A 109 -3.82 11.90 -20.69
CA GLU A 109 -4.96 12.21 -21.56
C GLU A 109 -4.78 13.55 -22.27
N GLU A 110 -4.33 14.59 -21.55
CA GLU A 110 -4.03 15.90 -22.12
C GLU A 110 -2.90 15.82 -23.16
N ALA A 111 -1.82 15.07 -22.87
CA ALA A 111 -0.72 14.87 -23.80
C ALA A 111 -1.16 14.11 -25.08
N LYS A 112 -2.08 13.15 -24.95
CA LYS A 112 -2.67 12.43 -26.10
C LYS A 112 -3.58 13.33 -26.93
N GLN A 113 -4.38 14.18 -26.29
CA GLN A 113 -5.21 15.15 -26.99
C GLN A 113 -4.37 16.18 -27.76
N ASP A 114 -3.31 16.74 -27.17
CA ASP A 114 -2.39 17.66 -27.89
C ASP A 114 -1.72 16.97 -29.09
N ASN A 115 -1.30 15.71 -28.97
CA ASN A 115 -0.72 14.96 -30.08
C ASN A 115 -1.75 14.69 -31.21
N ALA A 116 -3.01 14.45 -30.85
CA ALA A 116 -4.09 14.28 -31.83
C ALA A 116 -4.43 15.59 -32.55
N SER A 117 -4.43 16.72 -31.83
CA SER A 117 -4.73 18.04 -32.39
C SER A 117 -3.63 18.59 -33.31
N ARG A 118 -2.37 18.19 -33.12
CA ARG A 118 -1.23 18.63 -33.97
C ARG A 118 -1.06 17.86 -35.29
N ARG A 119 -1.89 16.84 -35.55
CA ARG A 119 -1.88 16.07 -36.80
C ARG A 119 -2.98 16.47 -37.79
N GLN A 120 -3.70 17.56 -37.51
CA GLN A 120 -4.64 18.21 -38.42
C GLN A 120 -4.02 19.46 -39.05
#